data_AF-A0A3D5ZE52-F1
#
_entry.id   AF-A0A3D5ZE52-F1
#
_cell.length_a   1.000
_cell.length_b   1.000
_cell.length_c   1.000
_cell.angle_alpha   90.00
_cell.angle_beta   90.00
_cell.angle_gamma   90.00
#
_symmetry.space_group_name_H-M   'P 1'
#
loop_
_entity.id
_entity.type
_entity.pdbx_description
1 polymer ?
#
loop_
_entity_poly.entity_id
_entity_poly.type
_entity_poly.pdbx_seq_one_letter_code
_entity_poly.pdbx_strand_id
1 'polypeptide(L)'
;MTYNFENFLPKSAYVQPYIGTGISSFEFLSKADLFDAQGNEYNLWSDGSLMSLPESAPNVSDAVMVKRDYVYETDLRGLNKGEDSTYPDRTISIPLSAGVNFKFSKHLKGQLGTTLFFNMNDLADNVNDSGSSSDGKKDKFLHSSLALSYDLHIPTRKKRNFDVEFDENGEEFLSYEFWDSDKDGVADLDDDCLGHPAGINVDERGCPLDFDNDGVADYKDDEPATENGWLVDEYGVAIEDEIFFDQYMAWMDSLGTGEFDELYSRVEGEKSKQNFTVLILPDKRGMKLSEINFILAQENVRAVNENGKDGFLIGDFETLPEAVNKKITLEAKGLISSVQREINGDRVDINNDIDAMVEVMEERSRTIGDYEGSDNIVYRVQVGAYKYELSEDIFTGLDDLLVLFGEDGLTRYMTDSFNNTEDADQRKQELLATGFEDAFMTAYSNGSRIELPSTGNGVMPKEEILLMMTKIILVNLN
;
A
#
# COMPACT_ATOMS: atom_id res chain seq x y z
N MET A 1 12.27 42.88 31.55
CA MET A 1 11.37 42.84 32.73
C MET A 1 10.02 42.32 32.28
N THR A 2 9.50 41.31 32.95
CA THR A 2 8.21 40.69 32.64
C THR A 2 7.33 40.73 33.87
N TYR A 3 6.07 41.12 33.69
CA TYR A 3 5.05 41.09 34.72
C TYR A 3 4.08 39.94 34.42
N ASN A 4 4.03 38.97 35.32
CA ASN A 4 3.06 37.89 35.31
C ASN A 4 1.90 38.28 36.23
N PHE A 5 0.66 38.14 35.76
CA PHE A 5 -0.55 38.54 36.51
C PHE A 5 -0.92 37.55 37.63
N GLU A 6 0.06 36.87 38.23
CA GLU A 6 -0.16 35.81 39.22
C GLU A 6 -0.85 36.32 40.49
N ASN A 7 -0.74 37.61 40.80
CA ASN A 7 -1.45 38.21 41.93
C ASN A 7 -2.98 38.23 41.75
N PHE A 8 -3.48 38.09 40.52
CA PHE A 8 -4.90 38.10 40.18
C PHE A 8 -5.42 36.75 39.73
N LEU A 9 -4.55 35.74 39.62
CA LEU A 9 -4.89 34.44 39.05
C LEU A 9 -4.65 33.32 40.08
N PRO A 10 -5.51 32.30 40.11
CA PRO A 10 -5.28 31.15 40.98
C PRO A 10 -4.00 30.42 40.58
N LYS A 11 -3.26 29.88 41.57
CA LYS A 11 -2.00 29.15 41.32
C LYS A 11 -2.15 27.93 40.40
N SER A 12 -3.37 27.40 40.28
CA SER A 12 -3.75 26.30 39.39
C SER A 12 -4.20 26.73 37.99
N ALA A 13 -4.11 28.01 37.63
CA ALA A 13 -4.52 28.49 36.32
C ALA A 13 -3.72 27.82 35.19
N TYR A 14 -4.44 27.22 34.25
CA TYR A 14 -3.89 26.60 33.04
C TYR A 14 -3.36 27.64 32.04
N VAL A 15 -3.83 28.88 32.13
CA VAL A 15 -3.42 30.00 31.27
C VAL A 15 -2.89 31.13 32.14
N GLN A 16 -1.70 31.61 31.81
CA GLN A 16 -1.03 32.68 32.55
C GLN A 16 -0.59 33.79 31.57
N PRO A 17 -1.37 34.88 31.45
CA PRO A 17 -0.95 36.04 30.67
C PRO A 17 0.27 36.72 31.28
N TYR A 18 1.08 37.31 30.42
CA TYR A 18 2.20 38.16 30.80
C TYR A 18 2.31 39.36 29.87
N ILE A 19 2.85 40.45 30.41
CA ILE A 19 3.34 41.58 29.64
C ILE A 19 4.81 41.80 29.99
N GLY A 20 5.57 42.41 29.11
CA GLY A 20 6.99 42.65 29.35
C GLY A 20 7.54 43.80 28.53
N THR A 21 8.65 44.34 29.02
CA THR A 21 9.44 45.33 28.30
C THR A 21 10.92 45.19 28.66
N GLY A 22 11.81 45.76 27.86
CA GLY A 22 13.24 45.70 28.12
C GLY A 22 14.03 46.61 27.19
N ILE A 23 15.31 46.28 27.06
CA ILE A 23 16.22 46.87 26.08
C ILE A 23 16.74 45.70 25.25
N SER A 24 16.63 45.80 23.94
CA SER A 24 17.16 44.83 22.98
C SER A 24 18.15 45.53 22.07
N SER A 25 19.20 44.83 21.68
CA SER A 25 20.06 45.22 20.57
C SER A 25 19.90 44.16 19.50
N PHE A 26 19.59 44.55 18.27
CA PHE A 26 19.59 43.62 17.15
C PHE A 26 20.41 44.17 16.00
N GLU A 27 20.96 43.23 15.23
CA GLU A 27 21.75 43.46 14.03
C GLU A 27 20.88 43.12 12.82
N PHE A 28 20.92 43.96 11.80
CA PHE A 28 20.12 43.79 10.60
C PHE A 28 20.96 44.04 9.36
N LEU A 29 20.68 43.26 8.32
CA LEU A 29 21.31 43.38 7.02
C LEU A 29 20.21 43.35 5.96
N SER A 30 19.85 44.53 5.48
CA SER A 30 18.83 44.67 4.45
C SER A 30 19.46 44.38 3.09
N LYS A 31 18.92 43.38 2.40
CA LYS A 31 19.38 42.97 1.07
C LYS A 31 18.26 43.06 0.05
N ALA A 32 18.60 43.26 -1.21
CA ALA A 32 17.68 43.22 -2.34
C ALA A 32 18.07 42.16 -3.36
N ASP A 33 17.03 41.61 -3.98
CA ASP A 33 17.07 40.76 -5.18
C ASP A 33 17.15 41.70 -6.39
N LEU A 34 18.37 42.00 -6.84
CA LEU A 34 18.63 42.90 -7.97
C LEU A 34 19.11 42.18 -9.23
N PHE A 35 19.58 40.93 -9.09
CA PHE A 35 20.11 40.15 -10.19
C PHE A 35 19.47 38.77 -10.26
N ASP A 36 19.34 38.22 -11.48
CA ASP A 36 18.96 36.82 -11.66
C ASP A 36 20.11 35.85 -11.37
N ALA A 37 19.83 34.56 -11.39
CA ALA A 37 20.80 33.49 -11.15
C ALA A 37 21.99 33.48 -12.16
N GLN A 38 21.87 34.20 -13.27
CA GLN A 38 22.92 34.35 -14.28
C GLN A 38 23.67 35.69 -14.15
N GLY A 39 23.29 36.54 -13.19
CA GLY A 39 23.90 37.84 -12.91
C GLY A 39 23.34 38.99 -13.74
N ASN A 40 22.19 38.84 -14.39
CA ASN A 40 21.54 39.92 -15.13
C ASN A 40 20.69 40.80 -14.21
N GLU A 41 20.81 42.12 -14.34
CA GLU A 41 20.06 43.09 -13.52
C GLU A 41 18.58 43.16 -13.90
N TYR A 42 17.68 43.24 -12.91
CA TYR A 42 16.25 43.41 -13.16
C TYR A 42 15.89 44.83 -13.57
N ASN A 43 15.33 44.98 -14.78
CA ASN A 43 14.78 46.25 -15.24
C ASN A 43 13.27 46.11 -15.46
N LEU A 44 12.47 46.86 -14.69
CA LEU A 44 11.02 46.89 -14.86
C LEU A 44 10.64 47.83 -16.01
N TRP A 45 10.01 47.29 -17.05
CA TRP A 45 9.52 48.05 -18.20
C TRP A 45 8.11 48.60 -17.99
N SER A 46 7.73 49.56 -18.84
CA SER A 46 6.42 50.23 -18.78
C SER A 46 5.21 49.29 -18.97
N ASP A 47 5.40 48.14 -19.58
CA ASP A 47 4.40 47.07 -19.76
C ASP A 47 4.30 46.10 -18.57
N GLY A 48 5.14 46.28 -17.55
CA GLY A 48 5.21 45.42 -16.36
C GLY A 48 6.12 44.20 -16.50
N SER A 49 6.79 44.02 -17.64
CA SER A 49 7.78 42.95 -17.82
C SER A 49 9.10 43.25 -17.09
N LEU A 50 9.78 42.19 -16.64
CA LEU A 50 11.12 42.26 -16.08
C LEU A 50 12.13 41.80 -17.13
N MET A 51 13.06 42.68 -17.50
CA MET A 51 13.99 42.47 -18.60
C MET A 51 15.44 42.66 -18.15
N SER A 52 16.38 42.01 -18.84
CA SER A 52 17.83 42.08 -18.55
C SER A 52 18.48 43.43 -18.90
N LEU A 53 17.77 44.29 -19.64
CA LEU A 53 18.23 45.62 -20.04
C LEU A 53 17.13 46.67 -19.79
N PRO A 54 17.49 47.93 -19.51
CA PRO A 54 16.50 49.00 -19.37
C PRO A 54 15.81 49.32 -20.70
N GLU A 55 14.55 49.72 -20.64
CA GLU A 55 13.71 50.04 -21.82
C GLU A 55 14.31 51.17 -22.68
N SER A 56 15.15 52.01 -22.08
CA SER A 56 15.86 53.11 -22.74
C SER A 56 17.22 52.72 -23.33
N ALA A 57 17.66 51.46 -23.23
CA ALA A 57 18.95 51.01 -23.72
C ALA A 57 19.06 51.11 -25.25
N PRO A 58 20.20 51.55 -25.82
CA PRO A 58 20.40 51.59 -27.26
C PRO A 58 20.26 50.22 -27.96
N ASN A 59 20.49 49.14 -27.22
CA ASN A 59 20.42 47.74 -27.66
C ASN A 59 19.23 47.00 -27.01
N VAL A 60 18.12 47.69 -26.75
CA VAL A 60 16.91 47.12 -26.12
C VAL A 60 16.37 45.87 -26.83
N SER A 61 16.63 45.70 -28.13
CA SER A 61 16.22 44.51 -28.89
C SER A 61 16.90 43.21 -28.44
N ASP A 62 18.05 43.30 -27.76
CA ASP A 62 18.76 42.14 -27.20
C ASP A 62 18.29 41.80 -25.77
N ALA A 63 17.31 42.55 -25.24
CA ALA A 63 16.80 42.34 -23.89
C ALA A 63 16.09 40.99 -23.80
N VAL A 64 16.45 40.21 -22.78
CA VAL A 64 15.84 38.92 -22.47
C VAL A 64 14.94 39.10 -21.26
N MET A 65 13.79 38.43 -21.27
CA MET A 65 12.91 38.39 -20.10
C MET A 65 13.59 37.60 -18.98
N VAL A 66 13.76 38.24 -17.84
CA VAL A 66 14.41 37.68 -16.66
C VAL A 66 13.37 37.31 -15.61
N LYS A 67 13.60 36.20 -14.91
CA LYS A 67 12.75 35.74 -13.80
C LYS A 67 13.49 35.99 -12.50
N ARG A 68 12.74 36.36 -11.46
CA ARG A 68 13.29 36.46 -10.11
C ARG A 68 13.69 35.08 -9.62
N ASP A 69 14.91 34.96 -9.14
CA ASP A 69 15.38 33.76 -8.42
C ASP A 69 15.11 33.86 -6.91
N TYR A 70 14.67 35.03 -6.44
CA TYR A 70 14.34 35.34 -5.05
C TYR A 70 15.54 35.16 -4.10
N VAL A 71 16.75 35.23 -4.64
CA VAL A 71 17.97 35.33 -3.85
C VAL A 71 18.16 36.82 -3.52
N TYR A 72 18.41 37.14 -2.25
CA TYR A 72 18.64 38.52 -1.81
C TYR A 72 20.13 38.67 -1.52
N GLU A 73 20.94 38.79 -2.55
CA GLU A 73 22.40 38.84 -2.48
C GLU A 73 22.95 40.25 -2.31
N THR A 74 22.24 41.26 -2.82
CA THR A 74 22.79 42.61 -2.92
C THR A 74 22.58 43.38 -1.61
N ASP A 75 23.69 43.77 -0.96
CA ASP A 75 23.66 44.61 0.24
C ASP A 75 23.17 46.02 -0.13
N LEU A 76 22.11 46.46 0.53
CA LEU A 76 21.51 47.76 0.27
C LEU A 76 22.34 48.93 0.84
N ARG A 77 23.26 48.65 1.76
CA ARG A 77 24.16 49.65 2.35
C ARG A 77 25.13 50.17 1.28
N GLY A 78 25.12 51.48 1.06
CA GLY A 78 26.02 52.12 0.09
C GLY A 78 25.50 52.21 -1.34
N LEU A 79 24.29 51.72 -1.64
CA LEU A 79 23.67 51.82 -2.98
C LEU A 79 23.06 53.20 -3.30
N ASN A 80 22.93 54.09 -2.31
CA ASN A 80 22.41 55.43 -2.58
C ASN A 80 23.43 56.22 -3.41
N LYS A 81 23.03 56.65 -4.61
CA LYS A 81 23.82 57.55 -5.45
C LYS A 81 23.84 58.96 -4.84
N GLY A 82 24.76 59.18 -3.91
CA GLY A 82 25.04 60.46 -3.29
C GLY A 82 25.49 60.31 -1.84
N GLU A 83 26.79 60.52 -1.62
CA GLU A 83 27.50 60.48 -0.32
C GLU A 83 27.56 59.09 0.35
N ASP A 84 28.65 58.84 1.09
CA ASP A 84 28.98 57.59 1.77
C ASP A 84 27.82 57.07 2.63
N SER A 85 26.90 56.31 2.03
CA SER A 85 25.63 55.91 2.65
C SER A 85 25.74 54.59 3.41
N THR A 86 26.92 54.30 3.97
CA THR A 86 27.11 53.18 4.89
C THR A 86 26.59 53.61 6.25
N TYR A 87 25.53 52.95 6.72
CA TYR A 87 24.96 53.17 8.05
C TYR A 87 25.24 51.96 8.96
N PRO A 88 25.24 52.14 10.30
CA PRO A 88 25.44 51.04 11.23
C PRO A 88 24.30 50.01 11.11
N ASP A 89 24.68 48.74 11.02
CA ASP A 89 23.80 47.55 10.96
C ASP A 89 23.23 47.14 12.32
N ARG A 90 23.47 47.94 13.37
CA ARG A 90 23.02 47.66 14.72
C ARG A 90 22.12 48.76 15.24
N THR A 91 21.02 48.36 15.86
CA THR A 91 20.11 49.30 16.54
C THR A 91 19.70 48.82 17.91
N ILE A 92 19.41 49.80 18.77
CA ILE A 92 18.85 49.58 20.08
C ILE A 92 17.33 49.74 19.97
N SER A 93 16.61 48.84 20.63
CA SER A 93 15.15 48.79 20.59
C SER A 93 14.56 48.60 21.96
N ILE A 94 13.35 49.14 22.12
CA ILE A 94 12.52 48.91 23.31
C ILE A 94 11.46 47.89 22.90
N PRO A 95 11.61 46.59 23.26
CA PRO A 95 10.56 45.61 23.06
C PRO A 95 9.40 45.87 24.03
N LEU A 96 8.18 45.78 23.52
CA LEU A 96 6.94 45.62 24.29
C LEU A 96 6.34 44.27 23.96
N SER A 97 6.39 43.33 24.90
CA SER A 97 5.90 41.97 24.73
C SER A 97 4.57 41.76 25.46
N ALA A 98 3.65 41.03 24.85
CA ALA A 98 2.44 40.50 25.47
C ALA A 98 2.24 39.05 25.05
N GLY A 99 1.81 38.19 25.96
CA GLY A 99 1.63 36.79 25.65
C GLY A 99 0.90 36.01 26.72
N VAL A 100 0.74 34.72 26.47
CA VAL A 100 0.09 33.75 27.35
C VAL A 100 0.95 32.49 27.44
N ASN A 101 1.18 32.04 28.67
CA ASN A 101 1.76 30.73 28.94
C ASN A 101 0.64 29.72 29.20
N PHE A 102 0.72 28.57 28.56
CA PHE A 102 -0.19 27.44 28.72
C PHE A 102 0.48 26.33 29.52
N LYS A 103 -0.27 25.73 30.44
CA LYS A 103 0.09 24.49 31.12
C LYS A 103 -0.87 23.42 30.62
N PHE A 104 -0.48 22.64 29.61
CA PHE A 104 -1.33 21.57 29.08
C PHE A 104 -1.33 20.36 30.01
N SER A 105 -0.17 20.02 30.58
CA SER A 105 -0.03 18.97 31.59
C SER A 105 1.12 19.30 32.55
N LYS A 106 1.46 18.37 33.45
CA LYS A 106 2.66 18.51 34.31
C LYS A 106 3.96 18.55 33.51
N HIS A 107 3.97 17.88 32.34
CA HIS A 107 5.15 17.71 31.49
C HIS A 107 5.08 18.58 30.24
N LEU A 108 3.89 18.93 29.75
CA LEU A 108 3.73 19.73 28.55
C LEU A 108 3.31 21.16 28.89
N LYS A 109 4.17 22.12 28.51
CA LYS A 109 3.95 23.56 28.65
C LYS A 109 4.04 24.21 27.29
N GLY A 110 3.29 25.29 27.09
CA GLY A 110 3.34 26.10 25.88
C GLY A 110 3.44 27.59 26.18
N GLN A 111 3.87 28.36 25.21
CA GLN A 111 3.89 29.82 25.26
C GLN A 111 3.51 30.37 23.88
N LEU A 112 2.58 31.32 23.88
CA LEU A 112 2.24 32.12 22.71
C LEU A 112 2.49 33.58 23.07
N GLY A 113 3.34 34.25 22.31
CA GLY A 113 3.74 35.62 22.60
C GLY A 113 3.84 36.47 21.35
N THR A 114 3.65 37.78 21.51
CA THR A 114 3.91 38.78 20.49
C THR A 114 4.73 39.91 21.10
N THR A 115 5.73 40.40 20.38
CA THR A 115 6.64 41.45 20.81
C THR A 115 6.75 42.51 19.73
N LEU A 116 6.38 43.74 20.05
CA LEU A 116 6.55 44.90 19.20
C LEU A 116 7.86 45.61 19.59
N PHE A 117 8.78 45.71 18.65
CA PHE A 117 10.05 46.40 18.83
C PHE A 117 9.94 47.83 18.32
N PHE A 118 10.27 48.79 19.19
CA PHE A 118 10.40 50.19 18.83
C PHE A 118 11.87 50.51 18.62
N ASN A 119 12.27 50.70 17.37
CA ASN A 119 13.67 50.93 17.03
C ASN A 119 14.06 52.38 17.31
N MET A 120 15.32 52.60 17.68
CA MET A 120 15.84 53.95 17.91
C MET A 120 16.31 54.65 16.63
N ASN A 121 16.52 53.90 15.54
CA ASN A 121 16.87 54.37 14.20
C ASN A 121 15.75 54.07 13.18
N ASP A 122 15.91 54.63 11.99
CA ASP A 122 15.01 54.52 10.84
C ASP A 122 15.81 54.04 9.64
N LEU A 123 16.33 52.81 9.72
CA LEU A 123 17.33 52.31 8.77
C LEU A 123 17.11 50.82 8.45
N ALA A 124 16.22 50.14 9.16
CA ALA A 124 15.94 48.72 8.99
C ALA A 124 15.38 48.43 7.58
N ASP A 125 14.66 49.37 6.98
CA ASP A 125 14.15 49.31 5.62
C ASP A 125 15.06 49.98 4.56
N ASN A 126 16.25 50.44 4.96
CA ASN A 126 17.19 51.20 4.12
C ASN A 126 16.65 52.55 3.59
N VAL A 127 15.67 53.15 4.25
CA VAL A 127 15.14 54.48 3.94
C VAL A 127 15.52 55.45 5.06
N ASN A 128 16.22 56.55 4.74
CA ASN A 128 16.61 57.56 5.73
C ASN A 128 15.88 58.90 5.50
N ASP A 129 15.63 59.62 6.59
CA ASP A 129 14.94 60.92 6.70
C ASP A 129 15.51 62.08 5.86
N SER A 130 16.59 61.87 5.10
CA SER A 130 17.20 62.87 4.22
C SER A 130 16.41 63.17 2.92
N GLY A 131 15.31 62.47 2.66
CA GLY A 131 14.46 62.65 1.48
C GLY A 131 13.19 63.48 1.75
N SER A 132 12.75 64.27 0.76
CA SER A 132 11.59 65.20 0.81
C SER A 132 10.21 64.53 0.94
N SER A 133 10.12 63.29 1.40
CA SER A 133 8.85 62.54 1.54
C SER A 133 8.82 61.57 2.73
N SER A 134 9.69 61.75 3.74
CA SER A 134 9.65 60.93 4.97
C SER A 134 8.67 61.51 6.00
N ASP A 135 7.93 60.62 6.68
CA ASP A 135 6.99 60.92 7.77
C ASP A 135 7.70 61.01 9.15
N GLY A 136 9.04 60.90 9.19
CA GLY A 136 9.88 61.00 10.40
C GLY A 136 9.64 59.88 11.42
N LYS A 137 9.07 58.75 10.98
CA LYS A 137 8.63 57.64 11.84
C LYS A 137 9.65 56.54 11.83
N LYS A 138 10.32 56.36 12.98
CA LYS A 138 11.23 55.24 13.22
C LYS A 138 10.58 53.88 12.96
N ASP A 139 11.38 52.98 12.40
CA ASP A 139 11.05 51.59 12.19
C ASP A 139 10.51 50.87 13.43
N LYS A 140 9.55 49.97 13.17
CA LYS A 140 9.01 49.05 14.17
C LYS A 140 8.78 47.70 13.49
N PHE A 141 9.09 46.62 14.19
CA PHE A 141 8.74 45.29 13.71
C PHE A 141 8.06 44.48 14.80
N LEU A 142 7.19 43.57 14.36
CA LEU A 142 6.40 42.70 15.22
C LEU A 142 6.94 41.28 15.11
N HIS A 143 7.30 40.68 16.24
CA HIS A 143 7.70 39.29 16.34
C HIS A 143 6.64 38.49 17.07
N SER A 144 6.10 37.45 16.44
CA SER A 144 5.18 36.52 17.09
C SER A 144 5.82 35.15 17.22
N SER A 145 5.69 34.54 18.39
CA SER A 145 6.38 33.30 18.76
C SER A 145 5.42 32.29 19.38
N LEU A 146 5.54 31.04 18.96
CA LEU A 146 4.94 29.88 19.61
C LEU A 146 6.08 28.99 20.12
N ALA A 147 6.04 28.60 21.39
CA ALA A 147 6.98 27.65 21.97
C ALA A 147 6.24 26.53 22.68
N LEU A 148 6.74 25.30 22.52
CA LEU A 148 6.28 24.11 23.24
C LEU A 148 7.47 23.52 23.99
N SER A 149 7.24 23.11 25.23
CA SER A 149 8.25 22.53 26.11
C SER A 149 7.67 21.25 26.70
N TYR A 150 8.34 20.13 26.47
CA TYR A 150 8.02 18.85 27.07
C TYR A 150 9.12 18.41 28.04
N ASP A 151 8.79 18.29 29.32
CA ASP A 151 9.69 17.83 30.36
C ASP A 151 9.83 16.30 30.28
N LEU A 152 10.86 15.83 29.57
CA LEU A 152 11.27 14.42 29.52
C LEU A 152 11.76 13.96 30.90
N HIS A 153 10.84 13.50 31.73
CA HIS A 153 11.22 12.84 32.98
C HIS A 153 11.69 11.43 32.66
N ILE A 154 12.99 11.27 32.42
CA ILE A 154 13.64 9.96 32.46
C ILE A 154 13.75 9.61 33.94
N PRO A 155 12.96 8.67 34.49
CA PRO A 155 13.19 8.24 35.86
C PRO A 155 14.61 7.69 35.90
N THR A 156 15.52 8.37 36.59
CA THR A 156 16.75 7.72 37.00
C THR A 156 16.30 6.51 37.80
N ARG A 157 16.50 5.29 37.28
CA ARG A 157 16.35 4.07 38.07
C ARG A 157 17.19 4.31 39.32
N LYS A 158 16.57 4.71 40.43
CA LYS A 158 17.10 4.34 41.73
C LYS A 158 17.32 2.85 41.57
N LYS A 159 18.55 2.38 41.73
CA LYS A 159 18.77 0.95 41.97
C LYS A 159 17.79 0.63 43.09
N ARG A 160 16.68 -0.02 42.74
CA ARG A 160 15.85 -0.67 43.74
C ARG A 160 16.87 -1.60 44.38
N ASN A 161 17.20 -1.38 45.64
CA ASN A 161 17.63 -2.51 46.43
C ASN A 161 16.45 -3.45 46.33
N PHE A 162 16.63 -4.48 45.49
CA PHE A 162 15.69 -5.55 45.32
C PHE A 162 15.82 -6.36 46.60
N ASP A 163 15.22 -5.84 47.67
CA ASP A 163 14.93 -6.62 48.86
C ASP A 163 13.77 -7.51 48.42
N VAL A 164 14.13 -8.69 47.90
CA VAL A 164 13.18 -9.74 47.59
C VAL A 164 12.69 -10.28 48.92
N GLU A 165 11.52 -9.82 49.34
CA GLU A 165 10.69 -10.67 50.17
C GLU A 165 10.12 -11.74 49.25
N PHE A 166 10.77 -12.91 49.31
CA PHE A 166 10.23 -14.14 48.74
C PHE A 166 8.97 -14.49 49.55
N ASP A 167 7.80 -14.40 48.93
CA ASP A 167 6.65 -15.18 49.39
C ASP A 167 6.99 -16.66 49.18
N GLU A 168 6.60 -17.49 50.13
CA GLU A 168 6.99 -18.87 50.37
C GLU A 168 6.60 -19.82 49.22
N ASN A 169 5.96 -19.29 48.17
CA ASN A 169 5.45 -20.06 47.04
C ASN A 169 6.01 -19.67 45.68
N GLY A 170 6.79 -18.58 45.49
CA GLY A 170 7.57 -18.38 44.24
C GLY A 170 6.80 -18.33 42.89
N GLU A 171 5.50 -18.07 42.88
CA GLU A 171 4.61 -18.32 41.72
C GLU A 171 4.05 -17.06 41.04
N GLU A 172 4.66 -15.87 41.20
CA GLU A 172 4.17 -14.64 40.53
C GLU A 172 5.14 -14.01 39.52
N PHE A 173 6.30 -14.62 39.27
CA PHE A 173 7.25 -14.14 38.24
C PHE A 173 7.16 -14.90 36.91
N LEU A 174 6.52 -16.08 36.89
CA LEU A 174 6.44 -16.96 35.71
C LEU A 174 5.32 -16.59 34.74
N SER A 175 4.41 -15.65 35.07
CA SER A 175 3.26 -15.38 34.21
C SER A 175 3.57 -14.58 32.95
N TYR A 176 4.67 -13.82 32.92
CA TYR A 176 5.06 -13.01 31.76
C TYR A 176 5.92 -13.77 30.74
N GLU A 177 6.52 -14.90 31.12
CA GLU A 177 7.36 -15.74 30.23
C GLU A 177 6.50 -16.68 29.35
N PHE A 178 5.19 -16.76 29.59
CA PHE A 178 4.23 -17.57 28.84
C PHE A 178 3.12 -16.73 28.18
N TRP A 179 3.27 -15.40 28.12
CA TRP A 179 2.33 -14.58 27.36
C TRP A 179 2.67 -14.66 25.89
N ASP A 180 1.63 -14.90 25.11
CA ASP A 180 1.65 -15.05 23.66
C ASP A 180 0.36 -14.36 23.20
N SER A 181 0.50 -13.09 22.80
CA SER A 181 -0.58 -12.15 22.59
C SER A 181 -1.33 -12.42 21.30
N ASP A 182 -0.62 -12.79 20.24
CA ASP A 182 -1.12 -13.17 18.92
C ASP A 182 -1.27 -14.68 18.72
N LYS A 183 -0.85 -15.51 19.68
CA LYS A 183 -1.09 -16.96 19.71
C LYS A 183 -0.44 -17.69 18.54
N ASP A 184 0.74 -17.26 18.18
CA ASP A 184 1.54 -17.84 17.10
C ASP A 184 2.44 -19.00 17.60
N GLY A 185 2.48 -19.22 18.91
CA GLY A 185 3.27 -20.26 19.56
C GLY A 185 4.66 -19.79 20.03
N VAL A 186 5.00 -18.52 19.83
CA VAL A 186 6.19 -17.84 20.35
C VAL A 186 5.76 -16.90 21.48
N ALA A 187 6.50 -16.89 22.59
CA ALA A 187 6.14 -16.01 23.69
C ALA A 187 6.50 -14.56 23.36
N ASP A 188 5.70 -13.58 23.79
CA ASP A 188 5.88 -12.13 23.55
C ASP A 188 7.29 -11.60 23.91
N LEU A 189 8.03 -12.30 24.79
CA LEU A 189 9.39 -11.95 25.18
C LEU A 189 10.46 -12.38 24.17
N ASP A 190 10.18 -13.46 23.43
CA ASP A 190 11.03 -14.06 22.41
C ASP A 190 10.51 -13.82 20.98
N ASP A 191 9.33 -13.19 20.85
CA ASP A 191 8.70 -12.81 19.58
C ASP A 191 9.22 -11.43 19.11
N ASP A 192 9.84 -11.43 17.92
CA ASP A 192 10.34 -10.23 17.25
C ASP A 192 9.22 -9.43 16.56
N CYS A 193 8.04 -10.04 16.31
CA CYS A 193 6.98 -9.56 15.42
C CYS A 193 5.57 -9.58 16.05
N LEU A 194 5.44 -8.91 17.20
CA LEU A 194 4.19 -8.81 17.97
C LEU A 194 2.96 -8.30 17.18
N GLY A 195 1.83 -8.99 17.32
CA GLY A 195 0.49 -8.45 17.11
C GLY A 195 -0.13 -8.73 15.73
N HIS A 196 0.26 -9.82 15.07
CA HIS A 196 -0.42 -10.27 13.86
C HIS A 196 -1.70 -11.09 14.18
N PRO A 197 -2.58 -11.34 13.20
CA PRO A 197 -3.74 -12.22 13.42
C PRO A 197 -3.32 -13.63 13.87
N ALA A 198 -4.06 -14.20 14.82
CA ALA A 198 -3.77 -15.52 15.36
C ALA A 198 -3.99 -16.63 14.33
N GLY A 199 -3.07 -17.58 14.22
CA GLY A 199 -3.15 -18.74 13.31
C GLY A 199 -2.47 -18.53 11.95
N ILE A 200 -1.60 -17.53 11.83
CA ILE A 200 -0.69 -17.36 10.69
C ILE A 200 0.57 -18.18 10.95
N ASN A 201 1.16 -18.74 9.89
CA ASN A 201 2.46 -19.42 10.00
C ASN A 201 3.58 -18.40 10.22
N VAL A 202 4.36 -18.63 11.26
CA VAL A 202 5.50 -17.80 11.66
C VAL A 202 6.81 -18.61 11.59
N ASP A 203 7.93 -17.90 11.54
CA ASP A 203 9.25 -18.47 11.70
C ASP A 203 9.61 -18.72 13.18
N GLU A 204 10.83 -19.16 13.46
CA GLU A 204 11.29 -19.45 14.83
C GLU A 204 11.34 -18.20 15.75
N ARG A 205 11.13 -17.00 15.20
CA ARG A 205 11.17 -15.72 15.91
C ARG A 205 9.79 -15.06 16.05
N GLY A 206 8.73 -15.73 15.62
CA GLY A 206 7.36 -15.19 15.64
C GLY A 206 7.05 -14.25 14.48
N CYS A 207 7.95 -14.13 13.49
CA CYS A 207 7.70 -13.30 12.32
C CYS A 207 6.89 -14.05 11.26
N PRO A 208 5.82 -13.45 10.72
CA PRO A 208 5.08 -14.02 9.61
C PRO A 208 5.98 -14.34 8.42
N LEU A 209 5.72 -15.46 7.77
CA LEU A 209 6.48 -15.87 6.58
C LEU A 209 6.29 -14.86 5.43
N ASP A 210 7.39 -14.59 4.74
CA ASP A 210 7.50 -13.74 3.55
C ASP A 210 8.27 -14.55 2.48
N PHE A 211 7.54 -15.01 1.46
CA PHE A 211 7.96 -16.02 0.50
C PHE A 211 8.95 -15.47 -0.52
N ASP A 212 8.67 -14.30 -1.08
CA ASP A 212 9.54 -13.66 -2.06
C ASP A 212 10.54 -12.69 -1.42
N ASN A 213 10.44 -12.45 -0.11
CA ASN A 213 11.27 -11.55 0.68
C ASN A 213 11.15 -10.11 0.17
N ASP A 214 9.96 -9.73 -0.26
CA ASP A 214 9.65 -8.37 -0.67
C ASP A 214 9.41 -7.43 0.51
N GLY A 215 9.34 -7.93 1.75
CA GLY A 215 9.11 -7.18 2.99
C GLY A 215 7.64 -7.14 3.42
N VAL A 216 6.72 -7.71 2.64
CA VAL A 216 5.30 -7.85 2.92
C VAL A 216 5.02 -9.33 3.20
N ALA A 217 4.46 -9.62 4.36
CA ALA A 217 4.17 -11.00 4.74
C ALA A 217 3.14 -11.64 3.80
N ASP A 218 3.28 -12.95 3.54
CA ASP A 218 2.48 -13.72 2.57
C ASP A 218 0.96 -13.51 2.69
N TYR A 219 0.46 -13.35 3.91
CA TYR A 219 -0.97 -13.19 4.19
C TYR A 219 -1.51 -11.77 3.86
N LYS A 220 -0.61 -10.80 3.64
CA LYS A 220 -0.90 -9.41 3.27
C LYS A 220 -0.48 -9.06 1.85
N ASP A 221 0.32 -9.91 1.22
CA ASP A 221 0.86 -9.72 -0.11
C ASP A 221 -0.18 -10.09 -1.19
N ASP A 222 -0.48 -9.12 -2.05
CA ASP A 222 -1.39 -9.22 -3.19
C ASP A 222 -0.67 -9.67 -4.47
N GLU A 223 0.66 -9.57 -4.55
CA GLU A 223 1.51 -10.13 -5.59
C GLU A 223 2.49 -11.16 -4.99
N PRO A 224 2.03 -12.40 -4.71
CA PRO A 224 2.77 -13.40 -3.94
C PRO A 224 4.15 -13.83 -4.46
N ALA A 225 4.56 -13.33 -5.62
CA ALA A 225 5.76 -13.74 -6.31
C ALA A 225 6.35 -12.57 -7.12
N THR A 226 6.60 -11.44 -6.47
CA THR A 226 7.23 -10.29 -7.10
C THR A 226 8.62 -10.65 -7.67
N GLU A 227 8.99 -10.01 -8.78
CA GLU A 227 10.28 -10.19 -9.40
C GLU A 227 11.42 -9.60 -8.55
N ASN A 228 12.54 -10.32 -8.47
CA ASN A 228 13.68 -9.89 -7.66
C ASN A 228 14.23 -8.53 -8.15
N GLY A 229 14.39 -7.59 -7.22
CA GLY A 229 14.91 -6.25 -7.48
C GLY A 229 13.86 -5.18 -7.81
N TRP A 230 12.58 -5.55 -7.92
CA TRP A 230 11.48 -4.59 -8.02
C TRP A 230 11.22 -3.93 -6.66
N LEU A 231 10.61 -2.74 -6.70
CA LEU A 231 10.08 -2.04 -5.54
C LEU A 231 8.61 -2.41 -5.40
N VAL A 232 8.17 -2.75 -4.20
CA VAL A 232 6.78 -3.13 -3.91
C VAL A 232 6.10 -2.10 -3.04
N ASP A 233 4.79 -1.90 -3.20
CA ASP A 233 3.99 -1.05 -2.31
C ASP A 233 3.60 -1.75 -1.00
N GLU A 234 2.72 -1.13 -0.20
CA GLU A 234 2.25 -1.68 1.08
C GLU A 234 1.46 -2.99 0.98
N TYR A 235 1.06 -3.37 -0.24
CA TYR A 235 0.34 -4.59 -0.55
C TYR A 235 1.24 -5.62 -1.25
N GLY A 236 2.55 -5.39 -1.36
CA GLY A 236 3.48 -6.31 -2.04
C GLY A 236 3.44 -6.23 -3.56
N VAL A 237 2.70 -5.26 -4.13
CA VAL A 237 2.55 -5.16 -5.59
C VAL A 237 3.72 -4.41 -6.22
N ALA A 238 4.28 -4.98 -7.29
CA ALA A 238 5.41 -4.41 -8.01
C ALA A 238 5.06 -3.05 -8.65
N ILE A 239 5.89 -2.06 -8.38
CA ILE A 239 5.75 -0.70 -8.91
C ILE A 239 6.73 -0.49 -10.05
N GLU A 240 6.21 -0.03 -11.18
CA GLU A 240 7.03 0.38 -12.32
C GLU A 240 7.84 1.66 -12.02
N ASP A 241 9.04 1.74 -12.60
CA ASP A 241 9.95 2.89 -12.44
C ASP A 241 9.28 4.24 -12.76
N GLU A 242 8.36 4.28 -13.73
CA GLU A 242 7.65 5.51 -14.13
C GLU A 242 6.67 5.98 -13.05
N ILE A 243 5.90 5.04 -12.47
CA ILE A 243 4.95 5.32 -11.39
C ILE A 243 5.70 5.77 -10.14
N PHE A 244 6.81 5.10 -9.81
CA PHE A 244 7.68 5.49 -8.71
C PHE A 244 8.25 6.90 -8.90
N PHE A 245 8.70 7.22 -10.12
CA PHE A 245 9.24 8.53 -10.44
C PHE A 245 8.19 9.65 -10.31
N ASP A 246 6.96 9.42 -10.79
CA ASP A 246 5.88 10.38 -10.69
C ASP A 246 5.49 10.67 -9.23
N GLN A 247 5.42 9.63 -8.39
CA GLN A 247 5.14 9.77 -6.96
C GLN A 247 6.27 10.53 -6.23
N TYR A 248 7.53 10.22 -6.55
CA TYR A 248 8.69 10.93 -6.03
C TYR A 248 8.70 12.42 -6.42
N MET A 249 8.37 12.74 -7.68
CA MET A 249 8.28 14.11 -8.15
C MET A 249 7.13 14.88 -7.47
N ALA A 250 5.98 14.24 -7.29
CA ALA A 250 4.86 14.82 -6.55
C ALA A 250 5.20 15.12 -5.09
N TRP A 251 5.96 14.24 -4.43
CA TRP A 251 6.47 14.47 -3.07
C TRP A 251 7.44 15.66 -3.00
N MET A 252 8.40 15.73 -3.93
CA MET A 252 9.37 16.83 -4.01
C MET A 252 8.69 18.20 -4.22
N ASP A 253 7.62 18.25 -5.01
CA ASP A 253 6.87 19.49 -5.27
C ASP A 253 5.98 19.92 -4.09
N SER A 254 5.58 19.00 -3.20
CA SER A 254 4.64 19.26 -2.10
C SER A 254 5.28 19.77 -0.79
N LEU A 255 6.46 20.41 -0.81
CA LEU A 255 7.20 20.84 0.40
C LEU A 255 7.49 19.68 1.40
N GLY A 256 7.44 18.42 0.95
CA GLY A 256 7.66 17.25 1.81
C GLY A 256 6.55 16.98 2.84
N THR A 257 5.34 17.51 2.66
CA THR A 257 4.18 17.22 3.54
C THR A 257 3.28 16.09 3.05
N GLY A 258 3.55 15.53 1.87
CA GLY A 258 2.97 14.24 1.49
C GLY A 258 3.74 13.15 2.23
N GLU A 259 3.03 12.20 2.84
CA GLU A 259 3.62 10.93 3.26
C GLU A 259 4.13 10.25 1.98
N PHE A 260 5.41 10.46 1.64
CA PHE A 260 6.14 9.47 0.88
C PHE A 260 6.38 8.38 1.89
N ASP A 261 5.45 7.43 1.94
CA ASP A 261 5.60 6.29 2.83
C ASP A 261 6.92 5.63 2.44
N GLU A 262 7.83 5.51 3.39
CA GLU A 262 9.14 4.85 3.23
C GLU A 262 8.98 3.33 2.99
N LEU A 263 7.76 2.91 2.67
CA LEU A 263 7.25 1.55 2.64
C LEU A 263 7.44 0.91 1.26
N TYR A 264 8.55 1.22 0.60
CA TYR A 264 8.98 0.47 -0.57
C TYR A 264 10.13 -0.43 -0.15
N SER A 265 9.80 -1.68 0.14
CA SER A 265 10.78 -2.71 0.38
C SER A 265 11.24 -3.30 -0.96
N ARG A 266 12.46 -3.84 -0.97
CA ARG A 266 13.07 -4.43 -2.15
C ARG A 266 13.17 -5.92 -1.92
N VAL A 267 12.67 -6.68 -2.89
CA VAL A 267 12.79 -8.13 -2.93
C VAL A 267 14.26 -8.55 -2.85
N GLU A 268 14.62 -9.31 -1.81
CA GLU A 268 15.96 -9.89 -1.63
C GLU A 268 15.89 -11.40 -1.34
N GLY A 269 16.05 -12.26 -2.37
CA GLY A 269 16.11 -13.70 -2.13
C GLY A 269 16.09 -14.59 -3.37
N GLU A 270 16.35 -15.89 -3.17
CA GLU A 270 16.08 -16.96 -4.15
C GLU A 270 14.75 -17.64 -3.79
N LYS A 271 13.79 -17.68 -4.73
CA LYS A 271 12.46 -18.27 -4.53
C LYS A 271 12.55 -19.76 -4.15
N SER A 272 11.89 -20.14 -3.06
CA SER A 272 11.73 -21.54 -2.64
C SER A 272 10.42 -22.09 -3.23
N LYS A 273 10.45 -22.65 -4.43
CA LYS A 273 9.21 -23.07 -5.13
C LYS A 273 8.43 -24.12 -4.32
N GLN A 274 7.21 -23.80 -3.90
CA GLN A 274 6.28 -24.73 -3.26
C GLN A 274 5.07 -24.95 -4.17
N ASN A 275 4.50 -26.15 -4.15
CA ASN A 275 3.29 -26.45 -4.91
C ASN A 275 2.14 -26.71 -3.94
N PHE A 276 1.07 -25.95 -4.09
CA PHE A 276 -0.19 -26.10 -3.37
C PHE A 276 -1.29 -26.56 -4.33
N THR A 277 -2.16 -27.44 -3.86
CA THR A 277 -3.30 -27.94 -4.63
C THR A 277 -4.55 -27.88 -3.77
N VAL A 278 -5.69 -27.56 -4.37
CA VAL A 278 -6.97 -27.55 -3.63
C VAL A 278 -7.72 -28.83 -3.92
N LEU A 279 -7.94 -29.65 -2.88
CA LEU A 279 -8.76 -30.84 -2.94
C LEU A 279 -10.23 -30.46 -2.78
N ILE A 280 -11.09 -31.01 -3.63
CA ILE A 280 -12.54 -30.95 -3.54
C ILE A 280 -13.07 -32.34 -3.26
N LEU A 281 -13.89 -32.45 -2.21
CA LEU A 281 -14.57 -33.69 -1.87
C LEU A 281 -16.08 -33.56 -2.16
N PRO A 282 -16.62 -34.25 -3.18
CA PRO A 282 -18.04 -34.23 -3.48
C PRO A 282 -18.87 -34.79 -2.31
N ASP A 283 -20.07 -34.23 -2.10
CA ASP A 283 -21.02 -34.76 -1.11
C ASP A 283 -21.51 -36.16 -1.55
N LYS A 284 -21.87 -37.00 -0.58
CA LYS A 284 -22.30 -38.40 -0.78
C LYS A 284 -23.54 -38.56 -1.67
N ARG A 285 -24.24 -37.46 -2.01
CA ARG A 285 -25.45 -37.45 -2.85
C ARG A 285 -25.17 -37.19 -4.33
N GLY A 286 -23.91 -36.91 -4.69
CA GLY A 286 -23.52 -36.42 -6.01
C GLY A 286 -23.52 -34.90 -6.09
N MET A 287 -22.95 -34.36 -7.17
CA MET A 287 -22.79 -32.91 -7.36
C MET A 287 -23.94 -32.32 -8.16
N LYS A 288 -24.34 -31.09 -7.84
CA LYS A 288 -25.28 -30.33 -8.67
C LYS A 288 -24.66 -30.01 -10.02
N LEU A 289 -25.51 -29.81 -11.03
CA LEU A 289 -25.04 -29.43 -12.37
C LEU A 289 -24.26 -28.10 -12.37
N SER A 290 -24.61 -27.16 -11.50
CA SER A 290 -23.87 -25.91 -11.31
C SER A 290 -22.48 -26.13 -10.72
N GLU A 291 -22.36 -27.04 -9.75
CA GLU A 291 -21.09 -27.41 -9.11
C GLU A 291 -20.17 -28.12 -10.12
N ILE A 292 -20.74 -29.05 -10.90
CA ILE A 292 -20.06 -29.74 -12.01
C ILE A 292 -19.53 -28.74 -13.04
N ASN A 293 -20.38 -27.83 -13.52
CA ASN A 293 -19.96 -26.83 -14.51
C ASN A 293 -18.88 -25.89 -13.96
N PHE A 294 -18.92 -25.58 -12.67
CA PHE A 294 -17.90 -24.76 -12.02
C PHE A 294 -16.54 -25.46 -11.98
N ILE A 295 -16.50 -26.74 -11.60
CA ILE A 295 -15.27 -27.55 -11.61
C ILE A 295 -14.70 -27.67 -13.02
N LEU A 296 -15.57 -27.94 -14.00
CA LEU A 296 -15.17 -28.10 -15.41
C LEU A 296 -14.64 -26.81 -16.04
N ALA A 297 -15.04 -25.66 -15.51
CA ALA A 297 -14.52 -24.36 -15.90
C ALA A 297 -13.13 -24.06 -15.33
N GLN A 298 -12.60 -24.89 -14.43
CA GLN A 298 -11.25 -24.71 -13.90
C GLN A 298 -10.21 -25.39 -14.79
N GLU A 299 -9.02 -24.81 -14.84
CA GLU A 299 -7.83 -25.41 -15.45
C GLU A 299 -7.17 -26.39 -14.47
N ASN A 300 -6.42 -27.36 -14.99
CA ASN A 300 -5.62 -28.33 -14.23
C ASN A 300 -6.42 -29.05 -13.14
N VAL A 301 -7.45 -29.81 -13.54
CA VAL A 301 -8.29 -30.58 -12.62
C VAL A 301 -7.95 -32.06 -12.74
N ARG A 302 -7.49 -32.68 -11.66
CA ARG A 302 -7.11 -34.10 -11.61
C ARG A 302 -8.03 -34.88 -10.69
N ALA A 303 -8.52 -36.04 -11.13
CA ALA A 303 -9.26 -36.94 -10.26
C ALA A 303 -8.30 -37.64 -9.28
N VAL A 304 -8.69 -37.74 -8.01
CA VAL A 304 -7.92 -38.43 -6.98
C VAL A 304 -8.84 -39.30 -6.13
N ASN A 305 -8.35 -40.47 -5.70
CA ASN A 305 -9.01 -41.25 -4.66
C ASN A 305 -8.27 -41.04 -3.34
N GLU A 306 -8.87 -40.26 -2.44
CA GLU A 306 -8.32 -40.05 -1.10
C GLU A 306 -9.16 -40.77 -0.05
N ASN A 307 -8.53 -41.67 0.70
CA ASN A 307 -9.16 -42.42 1.79
C ASN A 307 -10.45 -43.17 1.37
N GLY A 308 -10.50 -43.66 0.14
CA GLY A 308 -11.67 -44.39 -0.39
C GLY A 308 -12.84 -43.49 -0.79
N LYS A 309 -12.60 -42.18 -0.97
CA LYS A 309 -13.54 -41.23 -1.54
C LYS A 309 -12.93 -40.60 -2.79
N ASP A 310 -13.71 -40.54 -3.86
CA ASP A 310 -13.31 -39.86 -5.09
C ASP A 310 -13.42 -38.35 -4.87
N GLY A 311 -12.37 -37.62 -5.25
CA GLY A 311 -12.27 -36.17 -5.15
C GLY A 311 -11.52 -35.59 -6.35
N PHE A 312 -11.39 -34.26 -6.35
CA PHE A 312 -10.74 -33.53 -7.44
C PHE A 312 -9.68 -32.60 -6.88
N LEU A 313 -8.47 -32.67 -7.42
CA LEU A 313 -7.41 -31.69 -7.16
C LEU A 313 -7.49 -30.60 -8.22
N ILE A 314 -7.46 -29.35 -7.79
CA ILE A 314 -7.44 -28.18 -8.66
C ILE A 314 -6.11 -27.44 -8.50
N GLY A 315 -5.50 -27.14 -9.64
CA GLY A 315 -4.33 -26.29 -9.75
C GLY A 315 -3.01 -27.00 -9.43
N ASP A 316 -1.94 -26.21 -9.51
CA ASP A 316 -0.60 -26.47 -8.98
C ASP A 316 -0.07 -25.08 -8.58
N PHE A 317 -0.69 -24.46 -7.56
CA PHE A 317 -0.47 -23.07 -7.15
C PHE A 317 0.93 -22.91 -6.56
N GLU A 318 1.62 -21.83 -6.93
CA GLU A 318 2.99 -21.59 -6.45
C GLU A 318 3.02 -21.02 -5.03
N THR A 319 1.90 -20.44 -4.58
CA THR A 319 1.80 -19.74 -3.29
C THR A 319 0.55 -20.13 -2.50
N LEU A 320 0.64 -19.98 -1.18
CA LEU A 320 -0.45 -20.29 -0.27
C LEU A 320 -1.67 -19.36 -0.45
N PRO A 321 -1.51 -18.03 -0.63
CA PRO A 321 -2.64 -17.11 -0.84
C PRO A 321 -3.49 -17.46 -2.06
N GLU A 322 -2.87 -17.84 -3.17
CA GLU A 322 -3.59 -18.21 -4.38
C GLU A 322 -4.47 -19.45 -4.16
N ALA A 323 -3.93 -20.45 -3.48
CA ALA A 323 -4.66 -21.66 -3.12
C ALA A 323 -5.80 -21.38 -2.12
N VAL A 324 -5.59 -20.49 -1.14
CA VAL A 324 -6.61 -20.09 -0.17
C VAL A 324 -7.73 -19.29 -0.83
N ASN A 325 -7.42 -18.32 -1.69
CA ASN A 325 -8.41 -17.61 -2.51
C ASN A 325 -9.24 -18.60 -3.33
N LYS A 326 -8.58 -19.59 -3.93
CA LYS A 326 -9.29 -20.61 -4.68
C LYS A 326 -10.25 -21.42 -3.81
N LYS A 327 -9.82 -21.84 -2.62
CA LYS A 327 -10.68 -22.50 -1.63
C LYS A 327 -11.90 -21.64 -1.30
N ILE A 328 -11.73 -20.36 -0.98
CA ILE A 328 -12.84 -19.44 -0.66
C ILE A 328 -13.85 -19.38 -1.82
N THR A 329 -13.38 -19.25 -3.07
CA THR A 329 -14.28 -19.22 -4.24
C THR A 329 -15.05 -20.53 -4.44
N LEU A 330 -14.45 -21.67 -4.10
CA LEU A 330 -15.09 -22.99 -4.19
C LEU A 330 -16.14 -23.17 -3.09
N GLU A 331 -15.83 -22.77 -1.86
CA GLU A 331 -16.74 -22.85 -0.71
C GLU A 331 -17.94 -21.91 -0.88
N ALA A 332 -17.74 -20.74 -1.47
CA ALA A 332 -18.83 -19.83 -1.85
C ALA A 332 -19.82 -20.45 -2.86
N LYS A 333 -19.38 -21.46 -3.64
CA LYS A 333 -20.25 -22.25 -4.53
C LYS A 333 -20.86 -23.48 -3.86
N GLY A 334 -20.60 -23.69 -2.56
CA GLY A 334 -21.13 -24.80 -1.77
C GLY A 334 -20.32 -26.10 -1.89
N LEU A 335 -19.10 -26.04 -2.41
CA LEU A 335 -18.19 -27.19 -2.47
C LEU A 335 -17.42 -27.33 -1.15
N ILE A 336 -17.14 -28.57 -0.75
CA ILE A 336 -16.26 -28.85 0.39
C ILE A 336 -14.84 -28.96 -0.16
N SER A 337 -13.94 -28.08 0.28
CA SER A 337 -12.56 -28.07 -0.18
C SER A 337 -11.53 -27.99 0.96
N SER A 338 -10.32 -28.49 0.70
CA SER A 338 -9.15 -28.33 1.56
C SER A 338 -7.90 -28.00 0.76
N VAL A 339 -7.00 -27.20 1.33
CA VAL A 339 -5.71 -26.88 0.71
C VAL A 339 -4.69 -27.94 1.13
N GLN A 340 -3.97 -28.47 0.15
CA GLN A 340 -2.88 -29.43 0.35
C GLN A 340 -1.56 -28.84 -0.14
N ARG A 341 -0.49 -29.09 0.62
CA ARG A 341 0.89 -28.75 0.27
C ARG A 341 1.65 -30.00 -0.13
N GLU A 342 2.43 -29.93 -1.20
CA GLU A 342 3.33 -31.01 -1.60
C GLU A 342 4.69 -30.88 -0.88
N ILE A 343 5.05 -31.89 -0.09
CA ILE A 343 6.32 -31.97 0.63
C ILE A 343 6.99 -33.30 0.27
N ASN A 344 8.12 -33.26 -0.45
CA ASN A 344 8.88 -34.46 -0.88
C ASN A 344 8.04 -35.51 -1.65
N GLY A 345 7.01 -35.06 -2.37
CA GLY A 345 6.09 -35.93 -3.13
C GLY A 345 4.89 -36.46 -2.32
N ASP A 346 4.84 -36.19 -1.01
CA ASP A 346 3.67 -36.47 -0.17
C ASP A 346 2.79 -35.22 -0.06
N ARG A 347 1.46 -35.39 -0.13
CA ARG A 347 0.50 -34.30 0.04
C ARG A 347 0.05 -34.23 1.50
N VAL A 348 0.17 -33.05 2.10
CA VAL A 348 -0.22 -32.78 3.49
C VAL A 348 -1.36 -31.76 3.50
N ASP A 349 -2.47 -32.10 4.17
CA ASP A 349 -3.58 -31.19 4.40
C ASP A 349 -3.19 -30.15 5.45
N ILE A 350 -3.29 -28.87 5.08
CA ILE A 350 -2.92 -27.72 5.91
C ILE A 350 -4.12 -26.85 6.26
N ASN A 351 -5.36 -27.36 6.14
CA ASN A 351 -6.57 -26.57 6.36
C ASN A 351 -6.62 -25.88 7.74
N ASN A 352 -6.10 -26.54 8.79
CA ASN A 352 -6.10 -25.98 10.15
C ASN A 352 -5.16 -24.78 10.29
N ASP A 353 -4.16 -24.67 9.43
CA ASP A 353 -3.10 -23.64 9.49
C ASP A 353 -3.45 -22.43 8.61
N ILE A 354 -4.60 -22.45 7.93
CA ILE A 354 -5.05 -21.38 7.01
C ILE A 354 -6.36 -20.72 7.43
N ASP A 355 -7.00 -21.16 8.52
CA ASP A 355 -8.29 -20.61 8.96
C ASP A 355 -8.21 -19.10 9.26
N ALA A 356 -7.08 -18.65 9.82
CA ALA A 356 -6.80 -17.24 10.08
C ALA A 356 -6.64 -16.42 8.79
N MET A 357 -5.96 -17.03 7.81
CA MET A 357 -5.71 -16.43 6.51
C MET A 357 -7.01 -16.30 5.71
N VAL A 358 -7.90 -17.29 5.81
CA VAL A 358 -9.26 -17.22 5.26
C VAL A 358 -10.02 -16.03 5.85
N GLU A 359 -9.97 -15.81 7.16
CA GLU A 359 -10.66 -14.68 7.82
C GLU A 359 -10.15 -13.33 7.30
N VAL A 360 -8.83 -13.16 7.17
CA VAL A 360 -8.20 -11.94 6.63
C VAL A 360 -8.61 -11.70 5.17
N MET A 361 -8.57 -12.75 4.34
CA MET A 361 -8.90 -12.65 2.92
C MET A 361 -10.40 -12.37 2.69
N GLU A 362 -11.28 -12.98 3.49
CA GLU A 362 -12.72 -12.71 3.45
C GLU A 362 -13.06 -11.27 3.86
N GLU A 363 -12.34 -10.70 4.84
CA GLU A 363 -12.51 -9.28 5.20
C GLU A 363 -12.04 -8.35 4.08
N ARG A 364 -10.86 -8.62 3.48
CA ARG A 364 -10.33 -7.84 2.34
C ARG A 364 -11.26 -7.88 1.11
N SER A 365 -11.85 -9.04 0.81
CA SER A 365 -12.79 -9.22 -0.31
C SER A 365 -14.10 -8.43 -0.14
N ARG A 366 -14.49 -8.02 1.08
CA ARG A 366 -15.63 -7.11 1.29
C ARG A 366 -15.32 -5.66 0.94
N THR A 367 -14.05 -5.29 0.97
CA THR A 367 -13.55 -3.93 0.72
C THR A 367 -13.08 -3.71 -0.71
N ILE A 368 -12.51 -4.74 -1.34
CA ILE A 368 -12.07 -4.75 -2.73
C ILE A 368 -13.12 -5.52 -3.52
N GLY A 369 -13.91 -4.81 -4.33
CA GLY A 369 -14.94 -5.44 -5.17
C GLY A 369 -14.34 -6.54 -6.04
N ASP A 370 -15.07 -7.66 -6.11
CA ASP A 370 -14.84 -8.88 -6.90
C ASP A 370 -13.85 -8.65 -8.06
N TYR A 371 -12.65 -9.21 -7.95
CA TYR A 371 -11.77 -9.38 -9.10
C TYR A 371 -12.41 -10.47 -9.95
N GLU A 372 -13.37 -10.07 -10.79
CA GLU A 372 -14.00 -10.93 -11.79
C GLU A 372 -12.89 -11.58 -12.60
N GLY A 373 -12.76 -12.89 -12.43
CA GLY A 373 -11.76 -13.70 -13.11
C GLY A 373 -11.73 -13.38 -14.60
N SER A 374 -10.51 -13.31 -15.14
CA SER A 374 -10.24 -13.18 -16.57
C SER A 374 -11.27 -13.96 -17.40
N ASP A 375 -11.78 -13.35 -18.48
CA ASP A 375 -12.63 -13.95 -19.53
C ASP A 375 -11.91 -15.13 -20.23
N ASN A 376 -11.60 -16.18 -19.48
CA ASN A 376 -10.85 -17.33 -19.92
C ASN A 376 -11.84 -18.46 -20.20
N ILE A 377 -11.74 -19.02 -21.41
CA ILE A 377 -12.64 -20.06 -21.90
C ILE A 377 -11.88 -21.37 -21.86
N VAL A 378 -12.38 -22.31 -21.06
CA VAL A 378 -11.80 -23.64 -20.92
C VAL A 378 -12.57 -24.61 -21.82
N TYR A 379 -11.84 -25.30 -22.69
CA TYR A 379 -12.38 -26.35 -23.57
C TYR A 379 -12.09 -27.73 -22.99
N ARG A 380 -13.03 -28.66 -23.13
CA ARG A 380 -12.87 -30.08 -22.74
C ARG A 380 -13.55 -30.96 -23.77
N VAL A 381 -13.21 -32.25 -23.81
CA VAL A 381 -13.91 -33.24 -24.63
C VAL A 381 -14.69 -34.18 -23.72
N GLN A 382 -16.01 -34.20 -23.88
CA GLN A 382 -16.85 -35.16 -23.18
C GLN A 382 -16.82 -36.49 -23.95
N VAL A 383 -16.29 -37.53 -23.29
CA VAL A 383 -16.20 -38.90 -23.83
C VAL A 383 -17.57 -39.58 -23.78
N GLY A 384 -18.33 -39.35 -22.70
CA GLY A 384 -19.67 -39.90 -22.56
C GLY A 384 -20.36 -39.52 -21.25
N ALA A 385 -21.66 -39.75 -21.17
CA ALA A 385 -22.46 -39.60 -19.95
C ALA A 385 -23.39 -40.81 -19.78
N TYR A 386 -23.19 -41.56 -18.71
CA TYR A 386 -23.86 -42.85 -18.50
C TYR A 386 -24.56 -42.90 -17.15
N LYS A 387 -25.66 -43.65 -17.07
CA LYS A 387 -26.45 -43.81 -15.84
C LYS A 387 -25.76 -44.70 -14.79
N TYR A 388 -24.86 -45.56 -15.25
CA TYR A 388 -24.09 -46.45 -14.41
C TYR A 388 -22.62 -46.17 -14.64
N GLU A 389 -21.85 -46.27 -13.56
CA GLU A 389 -20.40 -46.20 -13.63
C GLU A 389 -19.87 -47.33 -14.52
N LEU A 390 -19.10 -46.94 -15.53
CA LEU A 390 -18.40 -47.84 -16.42
C LEU A 390 -17.07 -48.28 -15.79
N SER A 391 -16.66 -49.50 -16.09
CA SER A 391 -15.37 -50.02 -15.63
C SER A 391 -14.21 -49.22 -16.23
N GLU A 392 -13.21 -48.90 -15.40
CA GLU A 392 -11.98 -48.21 -15.79
C GLU A 392 -11.25 -48.91 -16.95
N ASP A 393 -11.40 -50.23 -17.08
CA ASP A 393 -10.80 -51.02 -18.16
C ASP A 393 -11.21 -50.52 -19.57
N ILE A 394 -12.39 -49.89 -19.68
CA ILE A 394 -12.93 -49.33 -20.93
C ILE A 394 -12.17 -48.06 -21.35
N PHE A 395 -11.55 -47.38 -20.39
CA PHE A 395 -10.80 -46.14 -20.60
C PHE A 395 -9.28 -46.38 -20.58
N THR A 396 -8.85 -47.63 -20.79
CA THR A 396 -7.43 -47.98 -20.85
C THR A 396 -6.70 -47.19 -21.94
N GLY A 397 -5.71 -46.38 -21.54
CA GLY A 397 -4.97 -45.47 -22.42
C GLY A 397 -5.44 -44.00 -22.39
N LEU A 398 -6.40 -43.65 -21.54
CA LEU A 398 -6.79 -42.27 -21.25
C LEU A 398 -6.30 -41.87 -19.86
N ASP A 399 -5.12 -41.27 -19.81
CA ASP A 399 -4.48 -40.82 -18.57
C ASP A 399 -5.06 -39.46 -18.08
N ASP A 400 -5.87 -38.81 -18.92
CA ASP A 400 -6.47 -37.48 -18.73
C ASP A 400 -7.96 -37.54 -18.39
N LEU A 401 -8.44 -38.68 -17.89
CA LEU A 401 -9.87 -38.92 -17.65
C LEU A 401 -10.35 -38.30 -16.33
N LEU A 402 -11.33 -37.42 -16.42
CA LEU A 402 -12.08 -36.85 -15.31
C LEU A 402 -13.47 -37.50 -15.22
N VAL A 403 -13.81 -38.05 -14.06
CA VAL A 403 -15.10 -38.72 -13.81
C VAL A 403 -15.93 -37.89 -12.84
N LEU A 404 -17.11 -37.43 -13.26
CA LEU A 404 -18.00 -36.57 -12.47
C LEU A 404 -19.37 -37.21 -12.28
N PHE A 405 -19.79 -37.41 -11.02
CA PHE A 405 -21.10 -37.94 -10.68
C PHE A 405 -22.10 -36.83 -10.35
N GLY A 406 -23.16 -36.71 -11.16
CA GLY A 406 -24.22 -35.73 -10.96
C GLY A 406 -25.39 -36.23 -10.13
N GLU A 407 -26.05 -35.31 -9.42
CA GLU A 407 -27.33 -35.56 -8.73
C GLU A 407 -28.45 -36.00 -9.71
N ASP A 408 -28.27 -35.75 -11.00
CA ASP A 408 -29.16 -36.24 -12.07
C ASP A 408 -29.01 -37.73 -12.36
N GLY A 409 -28.11 -38.42 -11.65
CA GLY A 409 -27.85 -39.85 -11.78
C GLY A 409 -27.05 -40.20 -13.03
N LEU A 410 -26.34 -39.22 -13.61
CA LEU A 410 -25.41 -39.43 -14.73
C LEU A 410 -23.97 -39.25 -14.26
N THR A 411 -23.14 -40.25 -14.57
CA THR A 411 -21.68 -40.18 -14.50
C THR A 411 -21.16 -39.67 -15.83
N ARG A 412 -20.46 -38.53 -15.81
CA ARG A 412 -19.87 -37.88 -16.98
C ARG A 412 -18.37 -38.14 -17.01
N TYR A 413 -17.89 -38.54 -18.18
CA TYR A 413 -16.49 -38.82 -18.47
C TYR A 413 -15.96 -37.72 -19.39
N MET A 414 -14.97 -36.98 -18.93
CA MET A 414 -14.40 -35.80 -19.60
C MET A 414 -12.88 -35.95 -19.71
N THR A 415 -12.26 -35.28 -20.66
CA THR A 415 -10.81 -35.10 -20.71
C THR A 415 -10.35 -33.97 -19.79
N ASP A 416 -9.03 -33.78 -19.75
CA ASP A 416 -8.42 -32.59 -19.17
C ASP A 416 -8.80 -31.30 -19.94
N SER A 417 -8.44 -30.15 -19.37
CA SER A 417 -8.68 -28.81 -19.92
C SER A 417 -7.73 -28.43 -21.04
N PHE A 418 -8.26 -27.71 -22.02
CA PHE A 418 -7.50 -27.09 -23.10
C PHE A 418 -7.83 -25.60 -23.16
N ASN A 419 -6.81 -24.78 -23.39
CA ASN A 419 -6.95 -23.31 -23.45
C ASN A 419 -7.24 -22.82 -24.86
N ASN A 420 -7.25 -23.72 -25.85
CA ASN A 420 -7.56 -23.43 -27.23
C ASN A 420 -8.46 -24.51 -27.85
N THR A 421 -9.16 -24.14 -28.93
CA THR A 421 -10.08 -25.02 -29.64
C THR A 421 -9.39 -26.06 -30.51
N GLU A 422 -8.16 -25.78 -30.96
CA GLU A 422 -7.41 -26.65 -31.88
C GLU A 422 -6.93 -27.93 -31.18
N ASP A 423 -6.35 -27.80 -29.99
CA ASP A 423 -5.90 -28.92 -29.16
C ASP A 423 -7.09 -29.76 -28.69
N ALA A 424 -8.19 -29.10 -28.32
CA ALA A 424 -9.44 -29.77 -27.94
C ALA A 424 -10.05 -30.56 -29.10
N ASP A 425 -10.06 -30.01 -30.33
CA ASP A 425 -10.55 -30.74 -31.50
C ASP A 425 -9.60 -31.88 -31.88
N GLN A 426 -8.28 -31.68 -31.78
CA GLN A 426 -7.31 -32.76 -31.99
C GLN A 426 -7.57 -33.92 -31.02
N ARG A 427 -7.72 -33.64 -29.72
CA ARG A 427 -8.01 -34.67 -28.71
C ARG A 427 -9.33 -35.38 -29.00
N LYS A 428 -10.35 -34.64 -29.46
CA LYS A 428 -11.63 -35.24 -29.88
C LYS A 428 -11.43 -36.19 -31.07
N GLN A 429 -10.65 -35.83 -32.08
CA GLN A 429 -10.38 -36.72 -33.22
C GLN A 429 -9.66 -38.00 -32.77
N GLU A 430 -8.72 -37.89 -31.82
CA GLU A 430 -8.05 -39.05 -31.22
C GLU A 430 -9.04 -39.99 -30.52
N LEU A 431 -9.96 -39.43 -29.71
CA LEU A 431 -11.01 -40.20 -29.03
C LEU A 431 -11.97 -40.89 -30.01
N LEU A 432 -12.34 -40.22 -31.10
CA LEU A 432 -13.15 -40.82 -32.15
C LEU A 432 -12.40 -41.98 -32.83
N ALA A 433 -11.09 -41.84 -33.05
CA ALA A 433 -10.26 -42.88 -33.65
C ALA A 433 -10.04 -44.09 -32.73
N THR A 434 -10.04 -43.91 -31.41
CA THR A 434 -9.90 -44.99 -30.42
C THR A 434 -11.21 -45.72 -30.13
N GLY A 435 -12.35 -45.23 -30.64
CA GLY A 435 -13.65 -45.91 -30.58
C GLY A 435 -14.71 -45.22 -29.74
N PHE A 436 -14.46 -44.02 -29.23
CA PHE A 436 -15.45 -43.20 -28.52
C PHE A 436 -16.25 -42.36 -29.52
N GLU A 437 -17.12 -43.01 -30.30
CA GLU A 437 -17.86 -42.42 -31.43
C GLU A 437 -18.76 -41.22 -31.06
N ASP A 438 -19.17 -41.14 -29.79
CA ASP A 438 -20.04 -40.07 -29.26
C ASP A 438 -19.26 -38.90 -28.62
N ALA A 439 -17.93 -38.86 -28.75
CA ALA A 439 -17.10 -37.82 -28.13
C ALA A 439 -17.34 -36.43 -28.75
N PHE A 440 -17.61 -35.42 -27.92
CA PHE A 440 -17.85 -34.04 -28.38
C PHE A 440 -17.19 -32.99 -27.48
N MET A 441 -16.85 -31.86 -28.08
CA MET A 441 -16.22 -30.73 -27.40
C MET A 441 -17.24 -29.92 -26.59
N THR A 442 -16.85 -29.51 -25.39
CA THR A 442 -17.58 -28.62 -24.50
C THR A 442 -16.70 -27.41 -24.18
N ALA A 443 -17.35 -26.27 -23.91
CA ALA A 443 -16.67 -25.04 -23.52
C ALA A 443 -17.30 -24.48 -22.24
N TYR A 444 -16.48 -23.90 -21.38
CA TYR A 444 -16.86 -23.37 -20.09
C TYR A 444 -16.24 -22.00 -19.88
N SER A 445 -17.00 -21.08 -19.29
CA SER A 445 -16.53 -19.76 -18.89
C SER A 445 -17.34 -19.28 -17.69
N ASN A 446 -16.68 -18.61 -16.74
CA ASN A 446 -17.28 -18.06 -15.54
C ASN A 446 -18.20 -19.06 -14.80
N GLY A 447 -17.74 -20.32 -14.74
CA GLY A 447 -18.45 -21.41 -14.06
C GLY A 447 -19.68 -21.95 -14.78
N SER A 448 -19.94 -21.53 -16.02
CA SER A 448 -21.09 -21.95 -16.83
C SER A 448 -20.66 -22.58 -18.14
N ARG A 449 -21.45 -23.55 -18.60
CA ARG A 449 -21.26 -24.16 -19.91
C ARG A 449 -21.71 -23.20 -21.01
N ILE A 450 -20.86 -23.01 -22.01
CA ILE A 450 -21.16 -22.26 -23.22
C ILE A 450 -21.64 -23.25 -24.30
N GLU A 451 -22.72 -22.90 -24.99
CA GLU A 451 -23.14 -23.65 -26.18
C GLU A 451 -22.24 -23.29 -27.36
N LEU A 452 -21.53 -24.29 -27.88
CA LEU A 452 -20.77 -24.15 -29.11
C LEU A 452 -21.74 -24.31 -30.31
N PRO A 453 -21.78 -23.36 -31.26
CA PRO A 453 -22.66 -23.47 -32.41
C PRO A 453 -22.29 -24.71 -33.24
N SER A 454 -23.32 -25.46 -33.64
CA SER A 454 -23.20 -26.69 -34.43
C SER A 454 -22.95 -26.36 -35.90
N THR A 455 -21.70 -26.02 -36.25
CA THR A 455 -21.27 -25.99 -37.66
C THR A 455 -20.24 -27.07 -37.90
N GLY A 456 -20.61 -28.02 -38.76
CA GLY A 456 -19.67 -28.99 -39.31
C GLY A 456 -18.49 -28.25 -39.92
N ASN A 457 -17.29 -28.55 -39.41
CA ASN A 457 -16.00 -27.95 -39.71
C ASN A 457 -15.74 -26.58 -39.05
N GLY A 458 -15.32 -26.65 -37.79
CA GLY A 458 -14.01 -26.14 -37.36
C GLY A 458 -13.79 -24.63 -37.30
N VAL A 459 -13.74 -24.13 -36.06
CA VAL A 459 -13.09 -22.89 -35.59
C VAL A 459 -13.84 -21.58 -35.85
N MET A 460 -14.31 -20.94 -34.77
CA MET A 460 -14.54 -19.49 -34.70
C MET A 460 -13.43 -18.82 -33.85
N PRO A 461 -12.96 -17.61 -34.21
CA PRO A 461 -12.01 -16.83 -33.40
C PRO A 461 -12.60 -16.40 -32.05
N LYS A 462 -11.74 -16.23 -31.03
CA LYS A 462 -12.08 -15.71 -29.68
C LYS A 462 -12.97 -14.45 -29.72
N GLU A 463 -12.77 -13.61 -30.73
CA GLU A 463 -13.48 -12.36 -30.98
C GLU A 463 -14.99 -12.55 -31.29
N GLU A 464 -15.37 -13.60 -32.01
CA GLU A 464 -16.79 -13.88 -32.33
C GLU A 464 -17.54 -14.50 -31.13
N ILE A 465 -16.85 -15.22 -30.25
CA ILE A 465 -17.41 -15.76 -29.00
C ILE A 465 -17.67 -14.62 -28.00
N LEU A 466 -16.72 -13.68 -27.86
CA LEU A 466 -16.87 -12.49 -27.01
C LEU A 466 -18.09 -11.64 -27.44
N LEU A 467 -18.33 -11.53 -28.75
CA LEU A 467 -19.46 -10.81 -29.33
C LEU A 467 -20.83 -11.48 -29.07
N MET A 468 -20.87 -12.81 -28.94
CA MET A 468 -22.09 -13.53 -28.54
C MET A 468 -22.39 -13.36 -27.06
N MET A 469 -21.36 -13.32 -26.20
CA MET A 469 -21.53 -13.09 -24.76
C MET A 469 -22.11 -11.71 -24.45
N THR A 470 -21.71 -10.67 -25.18
CA THR A 470 -22.27 -9.31 -25.02
C THR A 470 -23.78 -9.27 -25.33
N LYS A 471 -24.27 -10.13 -26.23
CA LYS A 471 -25.71 -10.24 -26.53
C LYS A 471 -26.50 -10.98 -25.45
N ILE A 472 -25.91 -11.92 -24.73
CA ILE A 472 -26.57 -12.66 -23.65
C ILE A 472 -26.75 -11.77 -22.41
N ILE A 473 -25.76 -10.93 -22.10
CA ILE A 473 -25.83 -9.96 -20.98
C ILE A 473 -26.97 -8.94 -21.18
N LEU A 474 -27.20 -8.49 -22.42
CA LEU A 474 -28.28 -7.54 -22.75
C LEU A 474 -29.70 -8.13 -22.67
N VAL A 475 -29.86 -9.47 -22.66
CA VAL A 475 -31.18 -10.11 -22.56
C VAL A 475 -31.62 -10.33 -21.10
N ASN A 476 -30.68 -10.36 -20.15
CA ASN A 476 -30.99 -10.50 -18.71
C ASN A 476 -31.16 -9.15 -17.97
N LEU A 477 -31.08 -8.02 -18.67
CA LEU A 477 -31.27 -6.66 -18.13
C LEU A 477 -32.64 -6.03 -18.52
N ASN A 478 -33.61 -6.82 -18.99
CA ASN A 478 -34.99 -6.36 -19.25
C ASN A 478 -36.03 -7.13 -18.45
#